data_AF-A0A7W0WMU5-F1
#
_entry.id   AF-A0A7W0WMU5-F1
#
_cell.length_a   1.000
_cell.length_b   1.000
_cell.length_c   1.000
_cell.angle_alpha   90.00
_cell.angle_beta   90.00
_cell.angle_gamma   90.00
#
_symmetry.space_group_name_H-M   'P 1'
#
loop_
_entity.id
_entity.type
_entity.pdbx_description
1 polymer ?
#
loop_
_entity_poly.entity_id
_entity_poly.type
_entity_poly.pdbx_seq_one_letter_code
_entity_poly.pdbx_strand_id
1 'polypeptide(L)'
;MAPPGAERRPFPRAGAVLERRRSRVFVDSTDAVDGASVTCTAPAARTVDTLLRTADGRPVALSAALDDGRRATLVADDRLFSNRVLRESGAGPFALGLVVPRYQRVIIDEYHHGFDASRSLGGAAWDWTLRSPWGWAVLQLAAVGALALLAAGIRFGPIRSGIERRRRSSLEHVRALATALAAARGHDVAVGLMLHGLRRRLSRAARTTRGAAGPWLEGLAPAMRTPRGRAALETLTSLTGRSASEQDVLHAAHAVETLWEELTPT
;
A
#
# COMPACT_ATOMS: atom_id res chain seq x y z
N MET A 1 -33.49 25.45 -2.90
CA MET A 1 -32.48 26.37 -3.45
C MET A 1 -31.34 25.52 -3.97
N ALA A 2 -31.08 25.50 -5.28
CA ALA A 2 -29.98 24.70 -5.84
C ALA A 2 -28.63 25.27 -5.33
N PRO A 3 -27.64 24.41 -5.00
CA PRO A 3 -26.35 24.90 -4.55
C PRO A 3 -25.67 25.75 -5.64
N PRO A 4 -24.91 26.80 -5.27
CA PRO A 4 -24.20 27.63 -6.23
C PRO A 4 -23.26 26.77 -7.10
N GLY A 5 -23.39 26.88 -8.42
CA GLY A 5 -22.63 26.09 -9.41
C GLY A 5 -23.36 24.87 -9.99
N ALA A 6 -24.58 24.54 -9.53
CA ALA A 6 -25.38 23.46 -10.12
C ALA A 6 -25.74 23.70 -11.60
N GLU A 7 -25.91 24.97 -12.01
CA GLU A 7 -26.26 25.37 -13.38
C GLU A 7 -25.16 25.11 -14.42
N ARG A 8 -23.90 24.89 -13.99
CA ARG A 8 -22.76 24.66 -14.90
C ARG A 8 -22.39 23.19 -15.08
N ARG A 9 -23.08 22.27 -14.41
CA ARG A 9 -22.75 20.84 -14.50
C ARG A 9 -23.44 20.22 -15.70
N PRO A 10 -22.75 19.39 -16.50
CA PRO A 10 -23.38 18.67 -17.60
C PRO A 10 -24.48 17.76 -17.06
N PHE A 11 -25.54 17.59 -17.85
CA PHE A 11 -26.56 16.59 -17.55
C PHE A 11 -25.94 15.18 -17.59
N PRO A 12 -26.32 14.29 -16.67
CA PRO A 12 -25.82 12.92 -16.67
C PRO A 12 -26.27 12.20 -17.95
N ARG A 13 -25.39 11.35 -18.50
CA ARG A 13 -25.76 10.43 -19.60
C ARG A 13 -26.52 9.25 -19.00
N ALA A 14 -27.65 8.90 -19.62
CA ALA A 14 -28.40 7.69 -19.29
C ALA A 14 -27.95 6.53 -20.19
N GLY A 15 -27.59 5.40 -19.61
CA GLY A 15 -27.32 4.12 -20.27
C GLY A 15 -28.57 3.25 -20.45
N ALA A 16 -29.68 3.58 -19.78
CA ALA A 16 -30.95 2.86 -19.86
C ALA A 16 -32.15 3.82 -19.86
N VAL A 17 -33.26 3.35 -20.43
CA VAL A 17 -34.54 4.07 -20.49
C VAL A 17 -35.68 3.14 -20.05
N LEU A 18 -36.74 3.71 -19.49
CA LEU A 18 -37.91 2.94 -19.07
C LEU A 18 -38.72 2.54 -20.29
N GLU A 19 -39.05 1.25 -20.38
CA GLU A 19 -39.91 0.70 -21.41
C GLU A 19 -41.21 0.18 -20.79
N ARG A 20 -42.34 0.44 -21.45
CA ARG A 20 -43.64 -0.02 -20.98
C ARG A 20 -43.80 -1.51 -21.28
N ARG A 21 -43.76 -2.36 -20.24
CA ARG A 21 -44.26 -3.73 -20.34
C ARG A 21 -45.77 -3.80 -20.12
N ARG A 22 -46.44 -4.67 -20.89
CA ARG A 22 -47.88 -4.99 -20.73
C ARG A 22 -48.14 -6.23 -19.88
N SER A 23 -47.09 -6.98 -19.50
CA SER A 23 -47.21 -8.17 -18.64
C SER A 23 -47.51 -7.76 -17.19
N ARG A 24 -48.41 -8.51 -16.54
CA ARG A 24 -48.71 -8.40 -15.09
C ARG A 24 -48.03 -9.48 -14.25
N VAL A 25 -47.36 -10.44 -14.89
CA VAL A 25 -46.60 -11.49 -14.21
C VAL A 25 -45.14 -11.05 -14.18
N PHE A 26 -44.60 -10.93 -12.96
CA PHE A 26 -43.21 -10.56 -12.69
C PHE A 26 -42.51 -11.77 -12.08
N VAL A 27 -41.39 -12.16 -12.67
CA VAL A 27 -40.49 -13.17 -12.11
C VAL A 27 -39.35 -12.40 -11.48
N ASP A 28 -39.25 -12.46 -10.16
CA ASP A 28 -38.08 -11.97 -9.45
C ASP A 28 -36.91 -12.90 -9.76
N SER A 29 -35.87 -12.38 -10.43
CA SER A 29 -34.68 -13.15 -10.80
C SER A 29 -33.61 -13.15 -9.71
N THR A 30 -33.90 -12.62 -8.52
CA THR A 30 -32.87 -12.36 -7.50
C THR A 30 -32.60 -13.55 -6.57
N ASP A 31 -33.52 -14.53 -6.49
CA ASP A 31 -33.39 -15.72 -5.63
C ASP A 31 -33.09 -17.02 -6.41
N ALA A 32 -32.15 -16.96 -7.35
CA ALA A 32 -31.72 -18.16 -8.09
C ALA A 32 -31.05 -19.24 -7.21
N VAL A 33 -30.82 -18.97 -5.92
CA VAL A 33 -30.26 -19.92 -4.97
C VAL A 33 -31.32 -20.91 -4.44
N ASP A 34 -32.60 -20.55 -4.43
CA ASP A 34 -33.68 -21.39 -3.87
C ASP A 34 -34.72 -21.88 -4.88
N GLY A 35 -34.61 -21.54 -6.17
CA GLY A 35 -35.43 -22.14 -7.26
C GLY A 35 -36.94 -21.88 -7.19
N ALA A 36 -37.43 -21.18 -6.16
CA ALA A 36 -38.83 -20.82 -6.00
C ALA A 36 -39.09 -19.46 -6.65
N SER A 37 -39.87 -19.43 -7.73
CA SER A 37 -40.36 -18.19 -8.31
C SER A 37 -41.34 -17.51 -7.34
N VAL A 38 -40.91 -16.45 -6.68
CA VAL A 38 -41.81 -15.64 -5.84
C VAL A 38 -42.70 -14.83 -6.78
N THR A 39 -44.00 -15.12 -6.77
CA THR A 39 -45.00 -14.34 -7.52
C THR A 39 -45.57 -13.26 -6.61
N CYS A 40 -45.28 -12.00 -6.90
CA CYS A 40 -45.86 -10.87 -6.18
C CYS A 40 -46.98 -10.22 -7.01
N THR A 41 -48.11 -9.91 -6.36
CA THR A 41 -49.13 -9.04 -6.96
C THR A 41 -48.71 -7.59 -6.73
N ALA A 42 -48.31 -6.91 -7.80
CA ALA A 42 -47.97 -5.49 -7.75
C ALA A 42 -49.24 -4.63 -7.78
N PRO A 43 -49.38 -3.61 -6.92
CA PRO A 43 -50.47 -2.64 -6.97
C PRO A 43 -50.46 -1.87 -8.30
N ALA A 44 -51.63 -1.46 -8.80
CA ALA A 44 -51.71 -0.74 -10.07
C ALA A 44 -51.35 0.73 -9.89
N ALA A 45 -50.65 1.30 -10.87
CA ALA A 45 -50.39 2.73 -10.88
C ALA A 45 -51.68 3.50 -11.18
N ARG A 46 -52.14 4.32 -10.23
CA ARG A 46 -53.26 5.25 -10.39
C ARG A 46 -52.89 6.44 -11.26
N THR A 47 -51.70 7.01 -11.04
CA THR A 47 -51.15 8.12 -11.85
C THR A 47 -49.66 7.89 -12.08
N VAL A 48 -49.16 8.32 -13.24
CA VAL A 48 -47.74 8.21 -13.60
C VAL A 48 -47.26 9.54 -14.16
N ASP A 49 -46.34 10.18 -13.44
CA ASP A 49 -45.69 11.43 -13.83
C ASP A 49 -44.28 11.15 -14.33
N THR A 50 -43.87 11.80 -15.42
CA THR A 50 -42.48 11.70 -15.89
C THR A 50 -41.61 12.73 -15.19
N LEU A 51 -40.60 12.26 -14.44
CA LEU A 51 -39.68 13.12 -13.69
C LEU A 51 -38.46 13.51 -14.52
N LEU A 52 -37.98 12.61 -15.38
CA LEU A 52 -36.79 12.84 -16.20
C LEU A 52 -36.92 12.19 -17.57
N ARG A 53 -36.52 12.92 -18.61
CA ARG A 53 -36.43 12.43 -20.00
C ARG A 53 -35.02 12.63 -20.53
N THR A 54 -34.61 11.75 -21.43
CA THR A 54 -33.45 11.97 -22.30
C THR A 54 -33.69 13.14 -23.25
N ALA A 55 -32.63 13.66 -23.88
CA ALA A 55 -32.73 14.69 -24.92
C ALA A 55 -33.65 14.25 -26.08
N ASP A 56 -33.68 12.95 -26.39
CA ASP A 56 -34.55 12.35 -27.41
C ASP A 56 -35.98 12.08 -26.90
N GLY A 57 -36.37 12.62 -25.74
CA GLY A 57 -37.73 12.51 -25.19
C GLY A 57 -38.08 11.20 -24.49
N ARG A 58 -37.18 10.21 -24.46
CA ARG A 58 -37.43 8.90 -23.80
C ARG A 58 -37.41 9.02 -22.27
N PRO A 59 -38.34 8.38 -21.53
CA PRO A 59 -38.41 8.48 -20.07
C PRO A 59 -37.27 7.71 -19.40
N VAL A 60 -36.64 8.34 -18.40
CA VAL A 60 -35.56 7.74 -17.58
C VAL A 60 -36.02 7.55 -16.14
N ALA A 61 -36.84 8.47 -15.63
CA ALA A 61 -37.42 8.36 -14.30
C ALA A 61 -38.91 8.71 -14.30
N LEU A 62 -39.70 7.92 -13.59
CA LEU A 62 -41.14 8.08 -13.43
C LEU A 62 -41.52 8.08 -11.94
N SER A 63 -42.52 8.86 -11.57
CA SER A 63 -43.21 8.74 -10.28
C SER A 63 -44.57 8.10 -10.52
N ALA A 64 -44.83 6.97 -9.88
CA ALA A 64 -46.13 6.31 -9.91
C ALA A 64 -46.81 6.44 -8.55
N ALA A 65 -47.99 7.06 -8.50
CA ALA A 65 -48.86 6.91 -7.32
C ALA A 65 -49.64 5.62 -7.45
N LEU A 66 -49.50 4.75 -6.48
CA LEU A 66 -50.15 3.45 -6.42
C LEU A 66 -51.57 3.61 -5.85
N ASP A 67 -52.44 2.70 -6.22
CA ASP A 67 -53.85 2.64 -5.80
C ASP A 67 -54.04 2.48 -4.29
N ASP A 68 -53.07 1.88 -3.60
CA ASP A 68 -53.00 1.74 -2.13
C ASP A 68 -52.47 2.99 -1.39
N GLY A 69 -52.23 4.09 -2.09
CA GLY A 69 -51.76 5.35 -1.52
C GLY A 69 -50.23 5.47 -1.39
N ARG A 70 -49.48 4.41 -1.69
CA ARG A 70 -48.01 4.48 -1.78
C ARG A 70 -47.57 5.19 -3.06
N ARG A 71 -46.31 5.60 -3.10
CA ARG A 71 -45.70 6.18 -4.31
C ARG A 71 -44.39 5.44 -4.60
N ALA A 72 -44.25 4.97 -5.82
CA ALA A 72 -43.02 4.38 -6.32
C ALA A 72 -42.30 5.37 -7.23
N THR A 73 -40.99 5.48 -7.09
CA THR A 73 -40.15 6.17 -8.08
C THR A 73 -39.38 5.11 -8.83
N LEU A 74 -39.61 5.02 -10.14
CA LEU A 74 -38.89 4.09 -11.01
C LEU A 74 -37.80 4.86 -11.73
N VAL A 75 -36.58 4.34 -11.71
CA VAL A 75 -35.44 4.91 -12.40
C VAL A 75 -34.79 3.81 -13.23
N ALA A 76 -34.65 4.04 -14.53
CA ALA A 76 -34.11 3.03 -15.45
C ALA A 76 -32.61 2.80 -15.31
N ASP A 77 -31.86 3.79 -14.81
CA ASP A 77 -30.40 3.77 -14.80
C ASP A 77 -29.87 4.05 -13.39
N ASP A 78 -29.25 3.04 -12.79
CA ASP A 78 -28.62 3.09 -11.47
C ASP A 78 -27.41 4.04 -11.45
N ARG A 79 -26.78 4.29 -12.61
CA ARG A 79 -25.63 5.19 -12.72
C ARG A 79 -25.94 6.61 -12.27
N LEU A 80 -27.21 7.03 -12.34
CA LEU A 80 -27.68 8.33 -11.83
C LEU A 80 -27.42 8.50 -10.33
N PHE A 81 -27.33 7.40 -9.58
CA PHE A 81 -27.06 7.38 -8.15
C PHE A 81 -25.63 7.01 -7.80
N SER A 82 -24.75 6.78 -8.79
CA SER A 82 -23.35 6.49 -8.52
C SER A 82 -22.62 7.72 -7.98
N ASN A 83 -21.71 7.51 -7.02
CA ASN A 83 -20.89 8.57 -6.43
C ASN A 83 -20.19 9.45 -7.47
N ARG A 84 -19.72 8.83 -8.56
CA ARG A 84 -19.04 9.52 -9.67
C ARG A 84 -19.99 10.49 -10.38
N VAL A 85 -21.17 10.03 -10.80
CA VAL A 85 -22.14 10.84 -11.53
C VAL A 85 -22.75 11.93 -10.65
N LEU A 86 -23.04 11.63 -9.38
CA LEU A 86 -23.51 12.63 -8.40
C LEU A 86 -22.50 13.77 -8.21
N ARG A 87 -21.21 13.46 -8.22
CA ARG A 87 -20.13 14.44 -8.06
C ARG A 87 -19.90 15.29 -9.32
N GLU A 88 -19.95 14.67 -10.49
CA GLU A 88 -19.48 15.26 -11.75
C GLU A 88 -20.60 15.85 -12.62
N SER A 89 -21.88 15.60 -12.30
CA SER A 89 -23.03 16.02 -13.11
C SER A 89 -24.12 16.73 -12.29
N GLY A 90 -25.19 17.14 -12.97
CA GLY A 90 -26.42 17.66 -12.37
C GLY A 90 -27.31 16.59 -11.69
N ALA A 91 -26.86 15.33 -11.57
CA ALA A 91 -27.65 14.26 -10.95
C ALA A 91 -27.91 14.45 -9.45
N GLY A 92 -27.02 15.14 -8.72
CA GLY A 92 -27.14 15.35 -7.27
C GLY A 92 -28.45 16.08 -6.87
N PRO A 93 -28.73 17.28 -7.41
CA PRO A 93 -29.99 17.97 -7.18
C PRO A 93 -31.23 17.16 -7.56
N PHE A 94 -31.16 16.37 -8.63
CA PHE A 94 -32.26 15.47 -9.02
C PHE A 94 -32.50 14.40 -7.94
N ALA A 95 -31.45 13.68 -7.53
CA ALA A 95 -31.55 12.64 -6.50
C ALA A 95 -32.06 13.19 -5.17
N LEU A 96 -31.57 14.36 -4.74
CA LEU A 96 -32.06 15.04 -3.54
C LEU A 96 -33.53 15.47 -3.68
N GLY A 97 -33.95 15.95 -4.85
CA GLY A 97 -35.33 16.33 -5.14
C GLY A 97 -36.33 15.17 -5.02
N LEU A 98 -35.88 13.92 -5.16
CA LEU A 98 -36.73 12.75 -4.95
C LEU A 98 -37.07 12.53 -3.47
N VAL A 99 -36.14 12.88 -2.56
CA VAL A 99 -36.17 12.46 -1.16
C VAL A 99 -36.49 13.62 -0.22
N VAL A 100 -35.80 14.75 -0.36
CA VAL A 100 -35.86 15.90 0.56
C VAL A 100 -37.27 16.47 0.77
N PRO A 101 -38.14 16.61 -0.26
CA PRO A 101 -39.48 17.15 -0.04
C PRO A 101 -40.40 16.23 0.79
N ARG A 102 -40.05 14.94 0.92
CA ARG A 102 -40.92 13.92 1.51
C ARG A 102 -40.45 13.40 2.86
N TYR A 103 -39.15 13.41 3.10
CA TYR A 103 -38.57 12.75 4.26
C TYR A 103 -37.71 13.74 5.05
N GLN A 104 -38.06 13.91 6.33
CA GLN A 104 -37.26 14.71 7.27
C GLN A 104 -36.01 13.97 7.77
N ARG A 105 -36.01 12.64 7.63
CA ARG A 105 -34.89 11.76 7.96
C ARG A 105 -34.73 10.72 6.87
N VAL A 106 -33.51 10.59 6.37
CA VAL A 106 -33.14 9.59 5.37
C VAL A 106 -32.13 8.66 6.04
N ILE A 107 -32.48 7.38 6.14
CA ILE A 107 -31.56 6.33 6.54
C ILE A 107 -31.18 5.60 5.25
N ILE A 108 -29.90 5.59 4.95
CA ILE A 108 -29.36 4.86 3.80
C ILE A 108 -28.85 3.54 4.37
N ASP A 109 -29.49 2.44 3.98
CA ASP A 109 -29.03 1.10 4.26
C ASP A 109 -28.33 0.54 3.02
N GLU A 110 -27.15 -0.03 3.18
CA GLU A 110 -26.29 -0.46 2.09
C GLU A 110 -26.64 -1.89 1.68
N TYR A 111 -27.83 -2.05 1.10
CA TYR A 111 -28.49 -3.32 0.80
C TYR A 111 -27.71 -4.27 -0.16
N HIS A 112 -26.71 -3.76 -0.88
CA HIS A 112 -25.94 -4.55 -1.86
C HIS A 112 -24.49 -4.87 -1.45
N HIS A 113 -24.07 -4.52 -0.23
CA HIS A 113 -22.97 -5.23 0.42
C HIS A 113 -23.56 -6.41 1.19
N GLY A 114 -24.03 -7.42 0.45
CA GLY A 114 -24.69 -8.60 1.00
C GLY A 114 -23.85 -9.28 2.06
N PHE A 115 -24.21 -9.07 3.32
CA PHE A 115 -23.97 -9.99 4.42
C PHE A 115 -25.34 -10.54 4.82
N ASP A 116 -25.73 -11.64 4.19
CA ASP A 116 -26.84 -12.44 4.70
C ASP A 116 -26.47 -12.98 6.11
N ALA A 117 -27.49 -13.29 6.90
CA ALA A 117 -27.58 -13.30 8.36
C ALA A 117 -26.65 -14.27 9.14
N SER A 118 -25.58 -14.81 8.55
CA SER A 118 -24.62 -15.63 9.29
C SER A 118 -23.21 -15.63 8.71
N ARG A 119 -22.32 -15.00 9.49
CA ARG A 119 -20.85 -15.12 9.52
C ARG A 119 -20.09 -14.20 8.56
N SER A 120 -19.08 -13.57 9.17
CA SER A 120 -18.08 -12.68 8.57
C SER A 120 -17.48 -13.18 7.25
N LEU A 121 -16.75 -12.32 6.53
CA LEU A 121 -15.94 -12.72 5.37
C LEU A 121 -15.09 -13.98 5.63
N GLY A 122 -14.56 -14.13 6.84
CA GLY A 122 -13.85 -15.33 7.26
C GLY A 122 -14.74 -16.56 7.34
N GLY A 123 -15.97 -16.44 7.84
CA GLY A 123 -16.94 -17.53 7.86
C GLY A 123 -17.43 -17.93 6.47
N ALA A 124 -17.69 -16.96 5.58
CA ALA A 124 -18.05 -17.24 4.20
C ALA A 124 -16.91 -17.94 3.44
N ALA A 125 -15.67 -17.48 3.62
CA ALA A 125 -14.49 -18.13 3.05
C ALA A 125 -14.30 -19.54 3.61
N TRP A 126 -14.50 -19.75 4.91
CA TRP A 126 -14.41 -21.05 5.56
C TRP A 126 -15.48 -22.02 5.05
N ASP A 127 -16.74 -21.58 4.98
CA ASP A 127 -17.85 -22.38 4.49
C ASP A 127 -17.67 -22.74 3.01
N TRP A 128 -17.21 -21.81 2.17
CA TRP A 128 -16.85 -22.10 0.79
C TRP A 128 -15.72 -23.14 0.72
N THR A 129 -14.69 -23.00 1.56
CA THR A 129 -13.55 -23.91 1.60
C THR A 129 -13.98 -25.33 1.94
N LEU A 130 -14.94 -25.50 2.86
CA LEU A 130 -15.44 -26.82 3.28
C LEU A 130 -16.42 -27.45 2.28
N ARG A 131 -17.18 -26.65 1.53
CA ARG A 131 -18.22 -27.16 0.59
C ARG A 131 -17.73 -27.31 -0.85
N SER A 132 -16.66 -26.62 -1.23
CA SER A 132 -16.11 -26.64 -2.60
C SER A 132 -15.01 -27.70 -2.77
N PRO A 133 -15.01 -28.49 -3.86
CA PRO A 133 -13.90 -29.41 -4.17
C PRO A 133 -12.54 -28.72 -4.25
N TRP A 134 -12.52 -27.47 -4.74
CA TRP A 134 -11.29 -26.66 -4.80
C TRP A 134 -10.81 -26.21 -3.43
N GLY A 135 -11.73 -25.96 -2.50
CA GLY A 135 -11.38 -25.64 -1.11
C GLY A 135 -10.68 -26.81 -0.41
N TRP A 136 -11.17 -28.04 -0.64
CA TRP A 136 -10.51 -29.25 -0.17
C TRP A 136 -9.12 -29.45 -0.77
N ALA A 137 -8.94 -29.19 -2.06
CA ALA A 137 -7.62 -29.27 -2.70
C ALA A 137 -6.61 -28.30 -2.04
N VAL A 138 -7.04 -27.07 -1.72
CA VAL A 138 -6.21 -26.08 -1.01
C VAL A 138 -5.85 -26.57 0.40
N LEU A 139 -6.81 -27.13 1.15
CA LEU A 139 -6.56 -27.67 2.49
C LEU A 139 -5.58 -28.85 2.47
N GLN A 140 -5.71 -29.76 1.49
CA GLN A 140 -4.78 -30.88 1.32
C GLN A 140 -3.37 -30.38 1.00
N LEU A 141 -3.23 -29.41 0.10
CA LEU A 141 -1.94 -28.82 -0.24
C LEU A 141 -1.29 -28.15 0.98
N ALA A 142 -2.08 -27.41 1.77
CA ALA A 142 -1.62 -26.80 3.01
C ALA A 142 -1.15 -27.85 4.03
N ALA A 143 -1.89 -28.95 4.19
CA ALA A 143 -1.53 -30.05 5.07
C ALA A 143 -0.22 -30.73 4.65
N VAL A 144 -0.06 -31.02 3.35
CA VAL A 144 1.19 -31.57 2.80
C VAL A 144 2.36 -30.61 3.01
N GLY A 145 2.16 -29.32 2.77
CA GLY A 145 3.17 -28.29 3.01
C GLY A 145 3.58 -28.22 4.49
N ALA A 146 2.62 -28.28 5.42
CA ALA A 146 2.91 -28.30 6.85
C ALA A 146 3.70 -29.56 7.26
N LEU A 147 3.35 -30.73 6.73
CA LEU A 147 4.09 -31.97 6.95
C LEU A 147 5.51 -31.89 6.38
N ALA A 148 5.69 -31.31 5.19
CA ALA A 148 7.00 -31.11 4.59
C ALA A 148 7.87 -30.16 5.44
N LEU A 149 7.30 -29.09 5.97
CA LEU A 149 8.00 -28.18 6.89
C LEU A 149 8.38 -28.87 8.21
N LEU A 150 7.48 -29.67 8.79
CA LEU A 150 7.77 -30.47 9.97
C LEU A 150 8.89 -31.48 9.69
N ALA A 151 8.84 -32.19 8.57
CA ALA A 151 9.87 -33.13 8.17
C ALA A 151 11.23 -32.43 7.91
N ALA A 152 11.22 -31.25 7.31
CA ALA A 152 12.43 -30.44 7.10
C ALA A 152 13.00 -29.89 8.42
N GLY A 153 12.15 -29.65 9.43
CA GLY A 153 12.54 -29.21 10.76
C GLY A 153 13.09 -30.34 11.65
N ILE A 154 12.70 -31.59 11.39
CA ILE A 154 13.26 -32.76 12.08
C ILE A 154 14.66 -33.02 11.52
N ARG A 155 15.67 -32.50 12.22
CA ARG A 155 17.07 -32.78 11.93
C ARG A 155 17.38 -34.25 12.18
N PHE A 156 17.27 -35.07 11.15
CA PHE A 156 17.81 -36.43 11.16
C PHE A 156 19.34 -36.36 11.04
N GLY A 157 20.03 -36.52 12.17
CA GLY A 157 21.47 -36.69 12.20
C GLY A 157 22.03 -36.51 13.61
N PRO A 158 23.02 -37.32 14.02
CA PRO A 158 23.68 -37.13 15.31
C PRO A 158 24.25 -35.71 15.37
N ILE A 159 24.05 -35.04 16.51
CA ILE A 159 24.72 -33.78 16.82
C ILE A 159 26.21 -34.10 16.84
N ARG A 160 26.90 -33.91 15.71
CA ARG A 160 28.34 -33.76 15.75
C ARG A 160 28.56 -32.49 16.55
N SER A 161 29.16 -32.62 17.74
CA SER A 161 29.70 -31.47 18.44
C SER A 161 30.55 -30.71 17.43
N GLY A 162 30.06 -29.55 17.01
CA GLY A 162 30.89 -28.64 16.26
C GLY A 162 32.14 -28.40 17.11
N ILE A 163 33.31 -28.40 16.48
CA ILE A 163 34.55 -27.96 17.12
C ILE A 163 34.21 -26.73 17.93
N GLU A 164 34.35 -26.81 19.25
CA GLU A 164 34.13 -25.72 20.19
C GLU A 164 34.82 -24.51 19.58
N ARG A 165 34.06 -23.58 19.00
CA ARG A 165 34.62 -22.38 18.40
C ARG A 165 34.92 -21.49 19.59
N ARG A 166 36.01 -21.84 20.28
CA ARG A 166 36.67 -21.02 21.31
C ARG A 166 36.65 -19.63 20.72
N ARG A 167 35.89 -18.72 21.36
CA ARG A 167 35.82 -17.32 20.96
C ARG A 167 37.26 -16.82 20.99
N ARG A 168 37.93 -16.81 19.84
CA ARG A 168 39.20 -16.09 19.70
C ARG A 168 38.85 -14.66 20.07
N SER A 169 39.53 -14.16 21.10
CA SER A 169 39.42 -12.79 21.55
C SER A 169 39.53 -11.90 20.32
N SER A 170 38.58 -10.98 20.12
CA SER A 170 38.59 -10.01 19.01
C SER A 170 39.92 -9.27 18.94
N LEU A 171 40.63 -9.14 20.07
CA LEU A 171 41.96 -8.56 20.17
C LEU A 171 43.06 -9.39 19.50
N GLU A 172 42.98 -10.72 19.47
CA GLU A 172 43.96 -11.54 18.75
C GLU A 172 43.83 -11.38 17.23
N HIS A 173 42.60 -11.26 16.72
CA HIS A 173 42.39 -11.02 15.29
C HIS A 173 42.90 -9.64 14.87
N VAL A 174 42.62 -8.60 15.67
CA VAL A 174 43.14 -7.25 15.42
C VAL A 174 44.67 -7.23 15.49
N ARG A 175 45.27 -7.93 16.47
CA ARG A 175 46.73 -8.03 16.60
C ARG A 175 47.34 -8.74 15.39
N ALA A 176 46.79 -9.87 14.98
CA ALA A 176 47.27 -10.61 13.80
C ALA A 176 47.16 -9.78 12.52
N LEU A 177 46.04 -9.06 12.32
CA LEU A 177 45.85 -8.19 11.17
C LEU A 177 46.83 -7.01 11.16
N ALA A 178 47.03 -6.35 12.31
CA ALA A 178 48.00 -5.26 12.44
C ALA A 178 49.43 -5.75 12.15
N THR A 179 49.79 -6.93 12.66
CA THR A 179 51.11 -7.53 12.44
C THR A 179 51.30 -7.90 10.96
N ALA A 180 50.26 -8.44 10.30
CA ALA A 180 50.30 -8.78 8.88
C ALA A 180 50.41 -7.54 7.98
N LEU A 181 49.67 -6.46 8.27
CA LEU A 181 49.74 -5.20 7.53
C LEU A 181 51.10 -4.51 7.71
N ALA A 182 51.65 -4.52 8.93
CA ALA A 182 52.99 -3.99 9.20
C ALA A 182 54.06 -4.79 8.45
N ALA A 183 54.00 -6.13 8.50
CA ALA A 183 54.93 -7.00 7.78
C ALA A 183 54.85 -6.85 6.26
N ALA A 184 53.67 -6.58 5.71
CA ALA A 184 53.46 -6.36 4.28
C ALA A 184 53.79 -4.92 3.81
N ARG A 185 54.24 -4.02 4.71
CA ARG A 185 54.36 -2.56 4.45
C ARG A 185 53.08 -1.96 3.85
N GLY A 186 51.91 -2.48 4.23
CA GLY A 186 50.61 -2.12 3.70
C GLY A 186 50.05 -0.81 4.27
N HIS A 187 50.86 0.24 4.35
CA HIS A 187 50.48 1.53 4.91
C HIS A 187 49.31 2.16 4.12
N ASP A 188 49.33 2.04 2.79
CA ASP A 188 48.23 2.47 1.91
C ASP A 188 46.92 1.74 2.23
N VAL A 189 47.02 0.45 2.52
CA VAL A 189 45.87 -0.39 2.89
C VAL A 189 45.32 0.03 4.25
N ALA A 190 46.20 0.34 5.22
CA ALA A 190 45.79 0.81 6.54
C ALA A 190 45.04 2.15 6.45
N VAL A 191 45.57 3.14 5.72
CA VAL A 191 44.91 4.44 5.49
C VAL A 191 43.57 4.25 4.79
N GLY A 192 43.52 3.41 3.75
CA GLY A 192 42.29 3.09 3.03
C GLY A 192 41.20 2.47 3.92
N LEU A 193 41.57 1.57 4.84
CA LEU A 193 40.64 0.95 5.79
C LEU A 193 40.11 1.96 6.82
N MET A 194 40.96 2.86 7.32
CA MET A 194 40.54 3.94 8.24
C MET A 194 39.52 4.86 7.57
N LEU A 195 39.80 5.27 6.32
CA LEU A 195 38.92 6.14 5.54
C LEU A 195 37.59 5.46 5.21
N HIS A 196 37.61 4.16 4.88
CA HIS A 196 36.40 3.37 4.68
C HIS A 196 35.56 3.27 5.95
N GLY A 197 36.22 3.11 7.11
CA GLY A 197 35.58 3.12 8.42
C GLY A 197 34.90 4.45 8.73
N LEU A 198 35.59 5.57 8.52
CA LEU A 198 35.04 6.92 8.72
C LEU A 198 33.82 7.16 7.84
N ARG A 199 33.93 6.85 6.53
CA ARG A 199 32.82 6.97 5.58
C ARG A 199 31.61 6.16 6.04
N ARG A 200 31.81 4.90 6.46
CA ARG A 200 30.72 4.04 6.94
C ARG A 200 29.98 4.62 8.15
N ARG A 201 30.68 5.31 9.06
CA ARG A 201 30.08 5.88 10.27
C ARG A 201 29.35 7.20 9.99
N LEU A 202 29.89 8.05 9.14
CA LEU A 202 29.29 9.36 8.80
C LEU A 202 28.13 9.24 7.80
N SER A 203 28.14 8.21 6.94
CA SER A 203 27.08 7.96 5.98
C SER A 203 25.85 7.37 6.66
N ARG A 204 24.97 8.19 7.25
CA ARG A 204 23.63 7.73 7.64
C ARG A 204 22.84 7.35 6.39
N ALA A 205 22.58 6.05 6.20
CA ALA A 205 21.53 5.49 5.33
C ALA A 205 21.46 5.93 3.84
N ALA A 206 22.43 6.66 3.31
CA ALA A 206 22.48 7.02 1.89
C ALA A 206 23.45 6.10 1.14
N ARG A 207 22.88 5.31 0.22
CA ARG A 207 23.53 4.42 -0.77
C ARG A 207 24.98 4.80 -1.06
N THR A 208 25.91 3.97 -0.59
CA THR A 208 27.34 4.09 -0.87
C THR A 208 27.59 3.85 -2.36
N THR A 209 27.79 4.92 -3.12
CA THR A 209 28.45 4.80 -4.42
C THR A 209 29.86 4.28 -4.14
N ARG A 210 30.27 3.17 -4.77
CA ARG A 210 31.67 2.74 -4.83
C ARG A 210 32.43 3.74 -5.69
N GLY A 211 32.69 4.92 -5.15
CA GLY A 211 33.49 5.97 -5.75
C GLY A 211 34.83 6.13 -5.04
N ALA A 212 35.79 6.74 -5.74
CA ALA A 212 37.06 7.17 -5.18
C ALA A 212 36.84 7.99 -3.90
N ALA A 213 37.74 7.86 -2.93
CA ALA A 213 37.56 8.50 -1.64
C ALA A 213 37.79 10.02 -1.67
N GLY A 214 38.55 10.52 -2.66
CA GLY A 214 38.84 11.95 -2.86
C GLY A 214 37.58 12.81 -3.03
N PRO A 215 36.71 12.54 -4.02
CA PRO A 215 35.46 13.29 -4.21
C PRO A 215 34.53 13.27 -2.98
N TRP A 216 34.58 12.21 -2.17
CA TRP A 216 33.82 12.15 -0.93
C TRP A 216 34.41 13.07 0.15
N LEU A 217 35.74 13.14 0.27
CA LEU A 217 36.42 14.08 1.18
C LEU A 217 36.17 15.54 0.77
N GLU A 218 36.21 15.86 -0.52
CA GLU A 218 35.88 17.20 -1.02
C GLU A 218 34.47 17.64 -0.63
N GLY A 219 33.51 16.72 -0.65
CA GLY A 219 32.14 16.97 -0.19
C GLY A 219 32.01 17.30 1.30
N LEU A 220 33.01 16.98 2.14
CA LEU A 220 33.03 17.32 3.56
C LEU A 220 33.56 18.74 3.82
N ALA A 221 34.26 19.36 2.86
CA ALA A 221 34.87 20.68 3.05
C ALA A 221 33.88 21.77 3.51
N PRO A 222 32.64 21.87 2.98
CA PRO A 222 31.66 22.86 3.44
C PRO A 222 31.17 22.64 4.88
N ALA A 223 31.29 21.42 5.41
CA ALA A 223 30.83 21.07 6.75
C ALA A 223 31.87 21.41 7.85
N MET A 224 33.13 21.68 7.47
CA MET A 224 34.22 22.00 8.40
C MET A 224 34.14 23.45 8.87
N ARG A 225 33.91 23.63 10.17
CA ARG A 225 33.77 24.95 10.82
C ARG A 225 35.08 25.39 11.47
N THR A 226 35.90 24.46 11.96
CA THR A 226 37.12 24.78 12.69
C THR A 226 38.37 24.76 11.80
N PRO A 227 39.42 25.53 12.13
CA PRO A 227 40.72 25.41 11.47
C PRO A 227 41.33 24.02 11.60
N ARG A 228 41.06 23.34 12.72
CA ARG A 228 41.58 22.01 13.03
C ARG A 228 40.97 20.94 12.11
N GLY A 229 39.65 20.98 11.88
CA GLY A 229 38.97 20.08 10.94
C GLY A 229 39.40 20.29 9.51
N ARG A 230 39.59 21.55 9.09
CA ARG A 230 40.12 21.86 7.76
C ARG A 230 41.52 21.29 7.54
N ALA A 231 42.43 21.47 8.50
CA ALA A 231 43.77 20.88 8.43
C ALA A 231 43.74 19.34 8.43
N ALA A 232 42.83 18.71 9.18
CA ALA A 232 42.64 17.26 9.17
C ALA A 232 42.11 16.74 7.82
N LEU A 233 41.19 17.48 7.20
CA LEU A 233 40.66 17.18 5.87
C LEU A 233 41.74 17.28 4.78
N GLU A 234 42.54 18.35 4.80
CA GLU A 234 43.67 18.55 3.90
C GLU A 234 44.71 17.44 4.07
N THR A 235 45.01 17.06 5.31
CA THR A 235 45.92 15.96 5.63
C THR A 235 45.44 14.66 4.99
N LEU A 236 44.18 14.26 5.20
CA LEU A 236 43.64 13.02 4.60
C LEU A 236 43.57 13.06 3.07
N THR A 237 43.22 14.22 2.50
CA THR A 237 43.17 14.39 1.04
C THR A 237 44.58 14.22 0.44
N SER A 238 45.60 14.82 1.06
CA SER A 238 47.00 14.67 0.63
C SER A 238 47.48 13.22 0.73
N LEU A 239 47.05 12.48 1.77
CA LEU A 239 47.41 11.08 1.99
C LEU A 239 46.75 10.11 1.03
N THR A 240 45.56 10.45 0.50
CA THR A 240 44.93 9.63 -0.55
C THR A 240 45.57 9.75 -1.93
N GLY A 241 46.37 10.81 -2.16
CA GLY A 241 47.01 11.07 -3.45
C GLY A 241 48.44 10.53 -3.59
N ARG A 242 49.03 9.95 -2.53
CA ARG A 242 50.42 9.48 -2.51
C ARG A 242 50.56 8.17 -1.74
N SER A 243 51.65 7.45 -1.94
CA SER A 243 51.98 6.28 -1.12
C SER A 243 52.28 6.69 0.32
N ALA A 244 51.64 6.03 1.28
CA ALA A 244 51.74 6.30 2.70
C ALA A 244 52.99 5.66 3.33
N SER A 245 53.61 6.41 4.23
CA SER A 245 54.64 5.94 5.16
C SER A 245 54.04 5.54 6.52
N GLU A 246 54.85 5.00 7.43
CA GLU A 246 54.42 4.64 8.78
C GLU A 246 53.88 5.85 9.58
N GLN A 247 54.56 6.99 9.47
CA GLN A 247 54.13 8.24 10.10
C GLN A 247 52.79 8.74 9.51
N ASP A 248 52.56 8.48 8.23
CA ASP A 248 51.31 8.86 7.56
C ASP A 248 50.10 8.07 8.07
N VAL A 249 50.29 6.83 8.52
CA VAL A 249 49.20 6.03 9.13
C VAL A 249 48.76 6.66 10.45
N LEU A 250 49.69 7.15 11.27
CA LEU A 250 49.38 7.84 12.52
C LEU A 250 48.70 9.19 12.26
N HIS A 251 49.21 9.97 11.30
CA HIS A 251 48.58 11.22 10.88
C HIS A 251 47.16 10.98 10.34
N ALA A 252 46.95 9.92 9.55
CA ALA A 252 45.62 9.52 9.08
C ALA A 252 44.68 9.16 10.24
N ALA A 253 45.15 8.39 11.23
CA ALA A 253 44.35 8.04 12.39
C ALA A 253 43.91 9.28 13.19
N HIS A 254 44.84 10.21 13.47
CA HIS A 254 44.53 11.46 14.16
C HIS A 254 43.59 12.37 13.36
N ALA A 255 43.77 12.45 12.04
CA ALA A 255 42.91 13.25 11.18
C ALA A 255 41.50 12.66 11.10
N VAL A 256 41.36 11.33 11.03
CA VAL A 256 40.06 10.64 11.04
C VAL A 256 39.30 10.91 12.34
N GLU A 257 39.97 10.84 13.49
CA GLU A 257 39.34 11.11 14.79
C GLU A 257 38.90 12.58 14.88
N THR A 258 39.78 13.51 14.48
CA THR A 258 39.47 14.95 14.47
C THR A 258 38.26 15.28 13.60
N LEU A 259 38.15 14.68 12.41
CA LEU A 259 36.99 14.87 11.53
C LEU A 259 35.71 14.26 12.12
N TRP A 260 35.83 13.10 12.78
CA TRP A 260 34.70 12.45 13.42
C TRP A 260 34.12 13.28 14.57
N GLU A 261 34.99 13.80 15.44
CA GLU A 261 34.62 14.69 16.55
C GLU A 261 33.92 15.96 16.06
N GLU A 262 34.42 16.57 14.99
CA GLU A 262 33.85 17.82 14.46
C GLU A 262 32.50 17.61 13.76
N LEU A 263 32.32 16.48 13.04
CA LEU A 263 31.07 16.18 12.32
C LEU A 263 29.99 15.54 13.20
N THR A 264 30.38 15.02 14.37
CA THR A 264 29.46 14.41 15.34
C THR A 264 29.62 15.10 16.69
N PRO A 265 29.25 16.39 16.81
CA PRO A 265 29.32 17.06 18.11
C PRO A 265 28.33 16.37 19.06
N THR A 266 28.86 15.86 20.16
CA THR A 266 28.08 15.35 21.30
C THR A 266 27.29 16.44 21.98
#